data_AF-A0A1H1JH56-F1
#
_entry.id   AF-A0A1H1JH56-F1
#
_cell.length_a   1.000
_cell.length_b   1.000
_cell.length_c   1.000
_cell.angle_alpha   90.00
_cell.angle_beta   90.00
_cell.angle_gamma   90.00
#
_symmetry.space_group_name_H-M   'P 1'
#
loop_
_entity.id
_entity.type
_entity.pdbx_description
1 polymer ?
#
loop_
_entity_poly.entity_id
_entity_poly.type
_entity_poly.pdbx_seq_one_letter_code
_entity_poly.pdbx_strand_id
1 'polypeptide(L)'
;MTDSILFRIDLDGTKVPVKWHEMHEVRRDILHYFEENLHEPTNVYVIPEYSKHEYWKYLTVCYEREYAETRRYCWLFERGCLALLNGLSLDILNEQLWPGSNLWGKGKGIAESCLPYLKSYQPKELLLNEGKQMLIEAMSFISAMSADELDEDGYLKFVTTDQGGWFTKNIIGDYFRATAQLDFG
;
A
#
# COMPACT_ATOMS: atom_id res chain seq x y z
N MET A 1 -13.67 23.26 -16.51
CA MET A 1 -12.67 22.29 -16.01
C MET A 1 -12.70 22.38 -14.50
N THR A 2 -12.68 21.26 -13.79
CA THR A 2 -12.46 21.22 -12.34
C THR A 2 -10.96 21.12 -12.11
N ASP A 3 -10.35 22.21 -11.62
CA ASP A 3 -8.95 22.20 -11.24
C ASP A 3 -8.75 21.19 -10.11
N SER A 4 -7.68 20.38 -10.17
CA SER A 4 -7.46 19.38 -9.13
C SER A 4 -7.00 20.04 -7.84
N ILE A 5 -7.67 19.69 -6.75
CA ILE A 5 -7.39 20.19 -5.40
C ILE A 5 -6.24 19.39 -4.75
N LEU A 6 -5.98 18.16 -5.24
CA LEU A 6 -4.93 17.27 -4.75
C LEU A 6 -3.81 17.09 -5.78
N PHE A 7 -2.57 17.02 -5.29
CA PHE A 7 -1.40 16.64 -6.07
C PHE A 7 -0.60 15.57 -5.33
N ARG A 8 0.08 14.70 -6.08
CA ARG A 8 1.19 13.88 -5.55
C ARG A 8 2.52 14.55 -5.87
N ILE A 9 3.55 14.24 -5.10
CA ILE A 9 4.93 14.63 -5.38
C ILE A 9 5.64 13.41 -5.96
N ASP A 10 6.12 13.51 -7.20
CA ASP A 10 6.86 12.43 -7.86
C ASP A 10 8.35 12.43 -7.45
N LEU A 11 9.13 11.42 -7.87
CA LEU A 11 10.51 11.20 -7.40
C LEU A 11 11.50 12.34 -7.74
N ASP A 12 11.20 13.12 -8.77
CA ASP A 12 11.95 14.31 -9.19
C ASP A 12 11.54 15.59 -8.43
N GLY A 13 10.54 15.49 -7.56
CA GLY A 13 9.92 16.62 -6.86
C GLY A 13 8.78 17.31 -7.63
N THR A 14 8.43 16.84 -8.83
CA THR A 14 7.35 17.43 -9.63
C THR A 14 5.99 17.21 -8.96
N LYS A 15 5.19 18.28 -8.86
CA LYS A 15 3.77 18.20 -8.49
C LYS A 15 2.97 17.62 -9.66
N VAL A 16 2.40 16.44 -9.48
CA VAL A 16 1.48 15.82 -10.45
C VAL A 16 0.05 15.95 -9.93
N PRO A 17 -0.83 16.72 -10.60
CA PRO A 17 -2.24 16.84 -10.18
C PRO A 17 -2.96 15.48 -10.30
N VAL A 18 -3.58 15.03 -9.21
CA VAL A 18 -4.31 13.74 -9.18
C VAL A 18 -5.72 13.98 -9.70
N LYS A 19 -6.20 13.20 -10.67
CA LYS A 19 -7.54 13.46 -11.24
C LYS A 19 -8.65 12.95 -10.33
N TRP A 20 -9.82 13.59 -10.39
CA TRP A 20 -10.99 13.20 -9.59
C TRP A 20 -11.41 11.73 -9.77
N HIS A 21 -11.23 11.17 -10.98
CA HIS A 21 -11.46 9.74 -11.20
C HIS A 21 -10.36 8.85 -10.55
N GLU A 22 -9.06 9.20 -10.67
CA GLU A 22 -7.97 8.49 -9.97
C GLU A 22 -8.26 8.44 -8.46
N MET A 23 -8.70 9.57 -7.90
CA MET A 23 -9.05 9.66 -6.48
C MET A 23 -10.17 8.68 -6.10
N HIS A 24 -11.23 8.59 -6.92
CA HIS A 24 -12.35 7.69 -6.61
C HIS A 24 -12.00 6.22 -6.76
N GLU A 25 -11.18 5.87 -7.75
CA GLU A 25 -10.72 4.48 -7.96
C GLU A 25 -9.81 4.03 -6.81
N VAL A 26 -8.75 4.78 -6.52
CA VAL A 26 -7.84 4.49 -5.40
C VAL A 26 -8.58 4.48 -4.06
N ARG A 27 -9.51 5.42 -3.81
CA ARG A 27 -10.34 5.42 -2.59
C ARG A 27 -11.21 4.16 -2.46
N ARG A 28 -11.87 3.74 -3.55
CA ARG A 28 -12.71 2.52 -3.54
C ARG A 28 -11.86 1.31 -3.19
N ASP A 29 -10.70 1.19 -3.81
CA ASP A 29 -9.80 0.05 -3.63
C ASP A 29 -9.27 -0.02 -2.19
N ILE A 30 -8.86 1.12 -1.61
CA ILE A 30 -8.49 1.23 -0.18
C ILE A 30 -9.62 0.76 0.74
N LEU A 31 -10.85 1.21 0.51
CA LEU A 31 -11.98 0.96 1.41
C LEU A 31 -12.46 -0.50 1.34
N HIS A 32 -12.50 -1.09 0.15
CA HIS A 32 -12.84 -2.50 -0.03
C HIS A 32 -11.72 -3.40 0.54
N TYR A 33 -10.45 -3.03 0.36
CA TYR A 33 -9.32 -3.69 1.05
C TYR A 33 -9.43 -3.62 2.58
N PHE A 34 -9.89 -2.50 3.15
CA PHE A 34 -10.13 -2.39 4.60
C PHE A 34 -11.31 -3.25 5.08
N GLU A 35 -12.35 -3.40 4.28
CA GLU A 35 -13.54 -4.22 4.59
C GLU A 35 -13.19 -5.71 4.67
N GLU A 36 -12.51 -6.23 3.64
CA GLU A 36 -12.10 -7.65 3.57
C GLU A 36 -11.03 -8.02 4.62
N ASN A 37 -10.05 -7.13 4.86
CA ASN A 37 -8.84 -7.46 5.63
C ASN A 37 -8.83 -6.95 7.08
N LEU A 38 -10.00 -6.57 7.63
CA LEU A 38 -10.14 -6.20 9.05
C LEU A 38 -9.88 -7.38 10.01
N HIS A 39 -10.11 -8.62 9.55
CA HIS A 39 -9.99 -9.83 10.36
C HIS A 39 -8.95 -10.83 9.85
N GLU A 40 -8.44 -10.66 8.62
CA GLU A 40 -7.39 -11.48 8.01
C GLU A 40 -6.07 -10.69 7.93
N PRO A 41 -5.22 -10.72 8.96
CA PRO A 41 -3.96 -9.97 8.96
C PRO A 41 -2.88 -10.60 8.06
N THR A 42 -2.87 -11.93 7.92
CA THR A 42 -1.85 -12.69 7.18
C THR A 42 -2.34 -13.18 5.82
N ASN A 43 -3.52 -13.79 5.76
CA ASN A 43 -4.12 -14.28 4.51
C ASN A 43 -4.83 -13.14 3.76
N VAL A 44 -4.08 -12.07 3.47
CA VAL A 44 -4.64 -10.82 2.98
C VAL A 44 -5.26 -11.00 1.59
N TYR A 45 -6.56 -10.77 1.46
CA TYR A 45 -7.25 -10.80 0.18
C TYR A 45 -6.95 -9.53 -0.62
N VAL A 46 -6.15 -9.70 -1.67
CA VAL A 46 -5.90 -8.70 -2.71
C VAL A 46 -6.64 -9.13 -3.97
N ILE A 47 -7.64 -8.36 -4.38
CA ILE A 47 -8.31 -8.60 -5.68
C ILE A 47 -7.27 -8.40 -6.80
N PRO A 48 -7.13 -9.31 -7.78
CA PRO A 48 -6.11 -9.19 -8.84
C PRO A 48 -6.13 -7.85 -9.60
N GLU A 49 -7.30 -7.23 -9.72
CA GLU A 49 -7.48 -5.89 -10.26
C GLU A 49 -6.77 -4.77 -9.49
N TYR A 50 -6.40 -4.93 -8.22
CA TYR A 50 -5.65 -3.92 -7.47
C TYR A 50 -4.21 -3.75 -7.96
N SER A 51 -3.71 -4.62 -8.83
CA SER A 51 -2.47 -4.36 -9.57
C SER A 51 -2.62 -3.38 -10.76
N LYS A 52 -3.79 -2.72 -10.93
CA LYS A 52 -4.02 -1.68 -11.96
C LYS A 52 -3.43 -0.31 -11.63
N HIS A 53 -3.24 0.03 -10.37
CA HIS A 53 -2.83 1.38 -9.95
C HIS A 53 -1.50 1.35 -9.19
N GLU A 54 -0.64 2.31 -9.50
CA GLU A 54 0.67 2.48 -8.86
C GLU A 54 0.51 3.11 -7.45
N TYR A 55 -0.10 2.41 -6.50
CA TYR A 55 -0.50 2.96 -5.19
C TYR A 55 0.66 3.65 -4.42
N TRP A 56 1.90 3.20 -4.62
CA TRP A 56 3.10 3.81 -4.05
C TRP A 56 3.30 5.29 -4.45
N LYS A 57 2.77 5.71 -5.61
CA LYS A 57 2.81 7.12 -6.04
C LYS A 57 1.84 8.02 -5.26
N TYR A 58 0.92 7.44 -4.48
CA TYR A 58 -0.10 8.20 -3.73
C TYR A 58 0.26 8.40 -2.25
N LEU A 59 1.37 7.81 -1.78
CA LEU A 59 1.93 8.06 -0.44
C LEU A 59 2.25 9.55 -0.21
N THR A 60 2.61 10.28 -1.28
CA THR A 60 2.99 11.70 -1.26
C THR A 60 1.82 12.65 -1.59
N VAL A 61 0.57 12.22 -1.43
CA VAL A 61 -0.61 13.07 -1.71
C VAL A 61 -0.76 14.19 -0.69
N CYS A 62 -0.98 15.39 -1.24
CA CYS A 62 -1.08 16.70 -0.59
C CYS A 62 -2.17 17.56 -1.28
N TYR A 63 -2.52 18.69 -0.67
CA TYR A 63 -3.45 19.70 -1.22
C TYR A 63 -2.81 21.09 -1.26
N GLU A 64 -3.28 21.95 -2.17
CA GLU A 64 -2.87 23.37 -2.19
C GLU A 64 -3.76 24.27 -1.32
N ARG A 65 -4.96 23.80 -0.96
CA ARG A 65 -5.91 24.49 -0.08
C ARG A 65 -6.57 23.49 0.86
N GLU A 66 -6.61 23.83 2.15
CA GLU A 66 -7.31 23.00 3.14
C GLU A 66 -8.82 23.22 3.02
N TYR A 67 -9.54 22.13 2.79
CA TYR A 67 -10.98 22.01 2.92
C TYR A 67 -11.25 20.80 3.83
N ALA A 68 -12.42 20.74 4.47
CA ALA A 68 -12.75 19.68 5.42
C ALA A 68 -12.52 18.26 4.87
N GLU A 69 -12.75 18.05 3.57
CA GLU A 69 -12.49 16.78 2.91
C GLU A 69 -11.01 16.54 2.55
N THR A 70 -10.24 17.55 2.14
CA THR A 70 -8.90 17.30 1.56
C THR A 70 -7.92 16.73 2.56
N ARG A 71 -8.03 17.13 3.84
CA ARG A 71 -7.29 16.52 4.94
C ARG A 71 -7.68 15.06 5.18
N ARG A 72 -8.97 14.71 5.13
CA ARG A 72 -9.45 13.33 5.25
C ARG A 72 -9.01 12.46 4.06
N TYR A 73 -9.02 13.02 2.84
CA TYR A 73 -8.51 12.35 1.64
C TYR A 73 -7.01 12.05 1.75
N CYS A 74 -6.17 13.04 2.08
CA CYS A 74 -4.72 12.81 2.19
C CYS A 74 -4.38 11.78 3.27
N TRP A 75 -5.05 11.85 4.42
CA TRP A 75 -4.88 10.89 5.52
C TRP A 75 -5.29 9.45 5.12
N LEU A 76 -6.44 9.30 4.44
CA LEU A 76 -6.91 8.01 3.94
C LEU A 76 -5.98 7.44 2.86
N PHE A 77 -5.46 8.29 1.96
CA PHE A 77 -4.60 7.86 0.86
C PHE A 77 -3.24 7.40 1.36
N GLU A 78 -2.60 8.18 2.24
CA GLU A 78 -1.30 7.87 2.81
C GLU A 78 -1.32 6.54 3.57
N ARG A 79 -2.25 6.38 4.52
CA ARG A 79 -2.41 5.16 5.32
C ARG A 79 -2.93 3.99 4.47
N GLY A 80 -3.94 4.22 3.64
CA GLY A 80 -4.58 3.20 2.82
C GLY A 80 -3.67 2.64 1.73
N CYS A 81 -2.88 3.48 1.07
CA CYS A 81 -1.87 3.00 0.12
C CYS A 81 -0.75 2.24 0.82
N LEU A 82 -0.32 2.67 2.01
CA LEU A 82 0.65 1.91 2.81
C LEU A 82 0.11 0.50 3.15
N ALA A 83 -1.16 0.39 3.53
CA ALA A 83 -1.80 -0.90 3.81
C ALA A 83 -2.04 -1.76 2.54
N LEU A 84 -2.42 -1.17 1.41
CA LEU A 84 -2.51 -1.86 0.12
C LEU A 84 -1.15 -2.40 -0.33
N LEU A 85 -0.07 -1.64 -0.15
CA LEU A 85 1.30 -2.11 -0.42
C LEU A 85 1.72 -3.27 0.50
N ASN A 86 1.24 -3.29 1.74
CA ASN A 86 1.42 -4.42 2.65
C ASN A 86 0.70 -5.66 2.10
N GLY A 87 -0.57 -5.52 1.74
CA GLY A 87 -1.33 -6.62 1.13
C GLY A 87 -0.66 -7.15 -0.13
N LEU A 88 -0.26 -6.26 -1.05
CA LEU A 88 0.50 -6.64 -2.25
C LEU A 88 1.82 -7.35 -1.92
N SER A 89 2.54 -6.96 -0.87
CA SER A 89 3.75 -7.69 -0.46
C SER A 89 3.44 -9.09 0.09
N LEU A 90 2.38 -9.26 0.89
CA LEU A 90 1.99 -10.55 1.46
C LEU A 90 1.41 -11.48 0.38
N ASP A 91 0.60 -10.96 -0.53
CA ASP A 91 0.09 -11.64 -1.74
C ASP A 91 1.25 -12.23 -2.58
N ILE A 92 2.24 -11.39 -2.93
CA ILE A 92 3.44 -11.83 -3.69
C ILE A 92 4.25 -12.89 -2.94
N LEU A 93 4.30 -12.83 -1.60
CA LEU A 93 5.11 -13.73 -0.76
C LEU A 93 4.38 -15.04 -0.37
N ASN A 94 3.06 -15.10 -0.55
CA ASN A 94 2.21 -16.26 -0.26
C ASN A 94 1.81 -17.04 -1.53
N GLU A 95 1.98 -16.44 -2.71
CA GLU A 95 1.81 -17.09 -4.02
C GLU A 95 2.85 -18.19 -4.29
N GLN A 96 2.53 -19.12 -5.21
CA GLN A 96 3.46 -20.16 -5.63
C GLN A 96 4.48 -19.59 -6.64
N LEU A 97 5.73 -19.47 -6.23
CA LEU A 97 6.76 -18.77 -6.98
C LEU A 97 7.68 -19.73 -7.74
N TRP A 98 8.03 -19.36 -8.98
CA TRP A 98 8.95 -20.12 -9.81
C TRP A 98 9.84 -19.14 -10.59
N PRO A 99 11.18 -19.31 -10.60
CA PRO A 99 12.09 -18.45 -11.34
C PRO A 99 11.74 -18.37 -12.83
N GLY A 100 11.42 -17.17 -13.31
CA GLY A 100 11.00 -16.94 -14.70
C GLY A 100 9.49 -17.10 -14.96
N SER A 101 8.67 -17.35 -13.93
CA SER A 101 7.20 -17.26 -14.08
C SER A 101 6.74 -15.82 -14.23
N ASN A 102 5.53 -15.64 -14.76
CA ASN A 102 4.90 -14.32 -14.88
C ASN A 102 4.65 -13.67 -13.50
N LEU A 103 4.29 -14.47 -12.49
CA LEU A 103 4.10 -13.99 -11.11
C LEU A 103 5.41 -13.51 -10.49
N TRP A 104 6.49 -14.27 -10.66
CA TRP A 104 7.85 -13.90 -10.22
C TRP A 104 8.31 -12.57 -10.84
N GLY A 105 8.17 -12.44 -12.17
CA GLY A 105 8.52 -11.20 -12.88
C GLY A 105 7.65 -10.00 -12.47
N LYS A 106 6.33 -10.21 -12.32
CA LYS A 106 5.38 -9.17 -11.89
C LYS A 106 5.68 -8.70 -10.46
N GLY A 107 5.90 -9.62 -9.53
CA GLY A 107 6.19 -9.31 -8.13
C GLY A 107 7.48 -8.50 -7.98
N LYS A 108 8.56 -8.91 -8.67
CA LYS A 108 9.80 -8.13 -8.73
C LYS A 108 9.61 -6.74 -9.32
N GLY A 109 8.92 -6.62 -10.47
CA GLY A 109 8.66 -5.32 -11.10
C GLY A 109 7.83 -4.36 -10.22
N ILE A 110 6.88 -4.88 -9.44
CA ILE A 110 6.12 -4.09 -8.45
C ILE A 110 7.04 -3.63 -7.31
N ALA A 111 7.89 -4.51 -6.77
CA ALA A 111 8.82 -4.15 -5.71
C ALA A 111 9.86 -3.12 -6.17
N GLU A 112 10.46 -3.32 -7.35
CA GLU A 112 11.45 -2.41 -7.96
C GLU A 112 10.86 -1.01 -8.25
N SER A 113 9.61 -0.93 -8.73
CA SER A 113 8.94 0.36 -8.98
C SER A 113 8.44 1.05 -7.70
N CYS A 114 8.11 0.29 -6.66
CA CYS A 114 7.64 0.79 -5.37
C CYS A 114 8.77 1.32 -4.46
N LEU A 115 9.92 0.63 -4.41
CA LEU A 115 11.02 0.91 -3.49
C LEU A 115 11.54 2.37 -3.51
N PRO A 116 11.72 3.05 -4.65
CA PRO A 116 12.14 4.45 -4.69
C PRO A 116 11.14 5.40 -4.00
N TYR A 117 9.85 5.14 -4.13
CA TYR A 117 8.79 5.93 -3.51
C TYR A 117 8.72 5.66 -2.01
N LEU A 118 8.75 4.40 -1.57
CA LEU A 118 8.82 4.06 -0.15
C LEU A 118 10.02 4.71 0.56
N LYS A 119 11.18 4.70 -0.08
CA LYS A 119 12.42 5.28 0.49
C LYS A 119 12.35 6.80 0.59
N SER A 120 11.85 7.50 -0.44
CA SER A 120 11.76 8.97 -0.48
C SER A 120 10.60 9.55 0.36
N TYR A 121 9.43 8.89 0.37
CA TYR A 121 8.24 9.25 1.16
C TYR A 121 8.57 9.47 2.64
N GLN A 122 8.13 10.59 3.20
CA GLN A 122 8.23 10.89 4.63
C GLN A 122 6.82 10.84 5.25
N PRO A 123 6.52 9.90 6.16
CA PRO A 123 5.21 9.81 6.77
C PRO A 123 4.87 11.05 7.61
N LYS A 124 3.63 11.53 7.49
CA LYS A 124 3.11 12.69 8.23
C LYS A 124 2.85 12.37 9.71
N GLU A 125 2.70 11.09 10.06
CA GLU A 125 2.49 10.59 11.41
C GLU A 125 3.64 9.66 11.84
N LEU A 126 4.24 9.87 13.02
CA LEU A 126 5.42 9.12 13.46
C LEU A 126 5.22 7.60 13.53
N LEU A 127 4.00 7.16 13.86
CA LEU A 127 3.56 5.76 13.87
C LEU A 127 3.85 5.05 12.53
N LEU A 128 3.64 5.75 11.40
CA LEU A 128 3.72 5.16 10.07
C LEU A 128 5.16 4.89 9.59
N ASN A 129 6.18 5.32 10.34
CA ASN A 129 7.57 4.96 10.06
C ASN A 129 7.85 3.47 10.23
N GLU A 130 7.18 2.80 11.18
CA GLU A 130 7.35 1.36 11.44
C GLU A 130 6.81 0.55 10.24
N GLY A 131 5.56 0.79 9.83
CA GLY A 131 5.00 0.19 8.62
C GLY A 131 5.76 0.55 7.33
N LYS A 132 6.28 1.78 7.20
CA LYS A 132 7.19 2.15 6.10
C LYS A 132 8.44 1.28 6.09
N GLN A 133 9.07 1.05 7.25
CA GLN A 133 10.30 0.27 7.35
C GLN A 133 10.06 -1.20 7.01
N MET A 134 9.00 -1.80 7.55
CA MET A 134 8.59 -3.18 7.20
C MET A 134 8.36 -3.33 5.68
N LEU A 135 7.69 -2.37 5.04
CA LEU A 135 7.51 -2.38 3.58
C LEU A 135 8.81 -2.23 2.80
N ILE A 136 9.76 -1.42 3.27
CA ILE A 136 11.08 -1.31 2.65
C ILE A 136 11.81 -2.64 2.74
N GLU A 137 11.71 -3.35 3.86
CA GLU A 137 12.32 -4.67 4.06
C GLU A 137 11.65 -5.72 3.16
N ALA A 138 10.32 -5.87 3.20
CA ALA A 138 9.57 -6.81 2.38
C ALA A 138 9.76 -6.58 0.88
N MET A 139 9.64 -5.34 0.40
CA MET A 139 9.85 -5.03 -1.02
C MET A 139 11.34 -5.18 -1.42
N SER A 140 12.29 -4.87 -0.53
CA SER A 140 13.72 -5.11 -0.82
C SER A 140 13.99 -6.60 -0.96
N PHE A 141 13.43 -7.43 -0.08
CA PHE A 141 13.48 -8.89 -0.21
C PHE A 141 12.87 -9.35 -1.54
N ILE A 142 11.61 -8.99 -1.86
CA ILE A 142 10.95 -9.38 -3.12
C ILE A 142 11.83 -9.05 -4.34
N SER A 143 12.37 -7.83 -4.40
CA SER A 143 13.25 -7.41 -5.51
C SER A 143 14.56 -8.23 -5.60
N ALA A 144 15.16 -8.58 -4.45
CA ALA A 144 16.42 -9.31 -4.39
C ALA A 144 16.28 -10.85 -4.47
N MET A 145 15.12 -11.39 -4.14
CA MET A 145 14.79 -12.82 -3.97
C MET A 145 15.40 -13.73 -5.05
N SER A 146 16.04 -14.82 -4.65
CA SER A 146 16.62 -15.83 -5.55
C SER A 146 15.85 -17.15 -5.48
N ALA A 147 16.18 -18.09 -6.38
CA ALA A 147 15.64 -19.45 -6.33
C ALA A 147 16.02 -20.19 -5.04
N ASP A 148 17.12 -19.80 -4.38
CA ASP A 148 17.63 -20.45 -3.17
C ASP A 148 16.76 -20.17 -1.94
N GLU A 149 15.91 -19.15 -1.98
CA GLU A 149 14.92 -18.82 -0.95
C GLU A 149 13.64 -19.69 -1.05
N LEU A 150 13.46 -20.41 -2.15
CA LEU A 150 12.26 -21.22 -2.44
C LEU A 150 12.48 -22.71 -2.15
N ASP A 151 11.47 -23.40 -1.62
CA ASP A 151 11.46 -24.85 -1.46
C ASP A 151 11.17 -25.62 -2.78
N GLU A 152 11.01 -26.94 -2.68
CA GLU A 152 10.79 -27.80 -3.86
C GLU A 152 9.41 -27.59 -4.52
N ASP A 153 8.45 -27.01 -3.79
CA ASP A 153 7.10 -26.67 -4.26
C ASP A 153 6.97 -25.18 -4.64
N GLY A 154 8.04 -24.38 -4.55
CA GLY A 154 8.05 -22.97 -4.95
C GLY A 154 7.55 -21.99 -3.88
N TYR A 155 7.44 -22.40 -2.62
CA TYR A 155 7.10 -21.53 -1.50
C TYR A 155 8.34 -21.01 -0.77
N LEU A 156 8.21 -19.93 -0.01
CA LEU A 156 9.33 -19.38 0.78
C LEU A 156 9.73 -20.33 1.92
N LYS A 157 11.04 -20.56 2.06
CA LYS A 157 11.64 -21.36 3.14
C LYS A 157 11.51 -20.75 4.54
N PHE A 158 10.91 -19.56 4.67
CA PHE A 158 10.73 -18.84 5.93
C PHE A 158 9.35 -18.18 6.01
N VAL A 159 8.87 -17.99 7.24
CA VAL A 159 7.59 -17.32 7.51
C VAL A 159 7.81 -15.80 7.52
N THR A 160 7.02 -15.06 6.75
CA THR A 160 6.98 -13.59 6.80
C THR A 160 6.49 -13.11 8.16
N THR A 161 7.13 -12.07 8.70
CA THR A 161 6.88 -11.49 10.03
C THR A 161 5.43 -11.01 10.22
N ASP A 162 5.02 -10.73 11.47
CA ASP A 162 3.72 -10.11 11.86
C ASP A 162 3.55 -8.63 11.41
N GLN A 163 4.06 -8.32 10.22
CA GLN A 163 3.79 -7.11 9.47
C GLN A 163 2.27 -6.96 9.27
N GLY A 164 1.60 -8.05 8.90
CA GLY A 164 0.15 -8.12 8.73
C GLY A 164 -0.64 -7.63 9.95
N GLY A 165 -0.36 -8.18 11.15
CA GLY A 165 -1.02 -7.77 12.38
C GLY A 165 -0.75 -6.31 12.74
N TRP A 166 0.45 -5.79 12.46
CA TRP A 166 0.75 -4.37 12.60
C TRP A 166 -0.14 -3.49 11.71
N PHE A 167 -0.25 -3.82 10.42
CA PHE A 167 -1.04 -3.04 9.46
C PHE A 167 -2.54 -3.08 9.76
N THR A 168 -3.09 -4.26 10.07
CA THR A 168 -4.51 -4.39 10.44
C THR A 168 -4.83 -3.66 11.75
N LYS A 169 -3.94 -3.69 12.76
CA LYS A 169 -4.15 -3.00 14.04
C LYS A 169 -4.05 -1.47 13.95
N ASN A 170 -3.02 -0.97 13.27
CA ASN A 170 -2.60 0.43 13.32
C ASN A 170 -3.13 1.29 12.16
N ILE A 171 -3.58 0.67 11.06
CA ILE A 171 -4.22 1.38 9.95
C ILE A 171 -5.68 0.97 9.78
N ILE A 172 -5.98 -0.33 9.54
CA ILE A 172 -7.34 -0.76 9.19
C ILE A 172 -8.29 -0.57 10.37
N GLY A 173 -7.98 -1.19 11.51
CA GLY A 173 -8.74 -1.01 12.75
C GLY A 173 -8.75 0.44 13.25
N ASP A 174 -7.76 1.26 12.88
CA ASP A 174 -7.72 2.68 13.24
C ASP A 174 -8.69 3.51 12.39
N TYR A 175 -8.82 3.18 11.09
CA TYR A 175 -9.85 3.72 10.21
C TYR A 175 -11.27 3.44 10.74
N PHE A 176 -11.54 2.20 11.17
CA PHE A 176 -12.85 1.86 11.74
C PHE A 176 -13.08 2.50 13.12
N ARG A 177 -12.07 2.55 14.01
CA ARG A 177 -12.18 3.28 15.30
C ARG A 177 -12.49 4.76 15.08
N ALA A 178 -11.74 5.44 14.22
CA ALA A 178 -11.94 6.85 13.91
C ALA A 178 -13.32 7.09 13.25
N THR A 179 -13.76 6.18 12.36
CA THR A 179 -15.07 6.30 11.69
C THR A 179 -16.24 6.01 12.63
N ALA A 180 -16.08 5.11 13.61
CA ALA A 180 -17.09 4.86 14.65
C ALA A 180 -17.14 5.97 15.73
N GLN A 181 -16.08 6.77 15.86
CA GLN A 181 -16.06 7.99 16.69
C GLN A 181 -16.61 9.22 15.96
N LEU A 182 -16.81 9.15 14.64
CA LEU A 182 -17.65 10.10 13.92
C LEU A 182 -19.11 9.70 14.16
N ASP A 183 -19.64 10.13 15.30
CA ASP A 183 -21.02 9.92 15.69
C ASP A 183 -21.96 10.53 14.63
N PHE A 184 -22.80 9.68 14.02
CA PHE A 184 -23.72 10.06 12.96
C PHE A 184 -25.17 10.25 13.46
N GLY A 185 -25.44 10.00 14.76
CA GLY A 185 -26.75 10.15 15.41
C GLY A 185 -27.42 8.85 15.85
#